data_AF-A0A8C5S2X5-F1
#
_entry.id   AF-A0A8C5S2X5-F1
#
_cell.length_a   1.000
_cell.length_b   1.000
_cell.length_c   1.000
_cell.angle_alpha   90.00
_cell.angle_beta   90.00
_cell.angle_gamma   90.00
#
_symmetry.space_group_name_H-M   'P 1'
#
loop_
_entity.id
_entity.type
_entity.pdbx_description
1 polymer ?
#
loop_
_entity_poly.entity_id
_entity_poly.type
_entity_poly.pdbx_seq_one_letter_code
_entity_poly.pdbx_strand_id
1 'polypeptide(L)'
;MAEVSASPLKHFVTAKKKINGIFEQLAAYIQESSVFLEETHKNGELDPVTTEEQVSEVKGYLSKVSGISEVLARRHMKVAFFGRTSNGKSTVINAMLWDKVLPSGIGHTTNCFLRVEGTDGQDAFLLTEGSEEKKSVKTVNQLAHALHQDELLTAGGLVSVMWPNSKCPLLKDDLVLMDSPGIDVTTELDSWIDKFCLDADVFVLVANSESTLMQTEKQFFHKVNARLSRPNIFILNNRWDASASEPEYMEEVRRQHMERCTSFLVDELGVVDRGQAGDRIFFVSAKEVLNARIQKAQGMPEGGLFSLQECISQSAVKTKFEQHTVRAKQIAEEVRHIMDSVHVAAQEQRVYCLEKWDDRQERLGFIEKQLDLLTQSYKLKIKEITEEVERQVSNAMAEEIRKLSVLVDEFQLDFHPSPVVLKVYKNELHRHIEEGLGRNMSDRCSGSISASLQIIQQEMIDGLKPLLPVSLRGQIELLVPRQCFTLSYDLNCDKLCADFQEDIQFHFSLGWTMLVNRFLGPKNTRRALMGYSDQVQRPLPLTPVNPSLPPMPQGSLTQEELMVSMVTGLASLTSRTSMGILVIGGVVGFWGAFALKKWGDEGQLPDFSPALPGRRESTIQPFQS
;
A
#
# COMPACT_ATOMS: atom_id res chain seq x y z
N MET A 1 43.24 -17.78 33.28
CA MET A 1 42.65 -16.58 33.93
C MET A 1 43.47 -15.34 33.58
N ALA A 2 43.51 -14.97 32.30
CA ALA A 2 44.32 -13.85 31.82
C ALA A 2 43.51 -13.06 30.80
N GLU A 3 42.52 -12.29 31.26
CA GLU A 3 41.76 -11.39 30.37
C GLU A 3 40.97 -10.29 31.12
N VAL A 4 41.50 -9.74 32.22
CA VAL A 4 40.88 -8.60 32.95
C VAL A 4 41.83 -7.39 33.05
N SER A 5 42.82 -7.27 32.18
CA SER A 5 43.73 -6.09 32.15
C SER A 5 43.25 -4.96 31.23
N ALA A 6 42.00 -4.98 30.78
CA ALA A 6 41.43 -3.91 29.97
C ALA A 6 40.86 -2.81 30.87
N SER A 7 41.40 -1.58 30.75
CA SER A 7 40.87 -0.37 31.37
C SER A 7 39.33 -0.34 31.29
N PRO A 8 38.60 -0.22 32.41
CA PRO A 8 37.15 -0.05 32.43
C PRO A 8 36.62 1.08 31.54
N LEU A 9 37.46 2.05 31.18
CA LEU A 9 37.08 3.10 30.23
C LEU A 9 37.09 2.63 28.77
N LYS A 10 37.82 1.57 28.41
CA LYS A 10 37.63 0.89 27.12
C LYS A 10 36.24 0.29 27.01
N HIS A 11 35.68 -0.18 28.13
CA HIS A 11 34.29 -0.62 28.17
C HIS A 11 33.34 0.55 27.92
N PHE A 12 33.62 1.75 28.47
CA PHE A 12 32.87 2.97 28.15
C PHE A 12 32.94 3.34 26.67
N VAL A 13 34.14 3.40 26.08
CA VAL A 13 34.31 3.71 24.65
C VAL A 13 33.58 2.70 23.76
N THR A 14 33.65 1.41 24.12
CA THR A 14 32.96 0.34 23.38
C THR A 14 31.43 0.42 23.54
N ALA A 15 30.94 0.60 24.77
CA ALA A 15 29.52 0.78 25.06
C ALA A 15 28.96 2.02 24.36
N LYS A 16 29.72 3.12 24.34
CA LYS A 16 29.39 4.35 23.63
C LYS A 16 29.29 4.13 22.12
N LYS A 17 30.24 3.44 21.52
CA LYS A 17 30.20 3.12 20.08
C LYS A 17 28.97 2.26 19.75
N LYS A 18 28.66 1.30 20.62
CA LYS A 18 27.50 0.41 20.46
C LYS A 18 26.17 1.15 20.61
N ILE A 19 26.01 1.98 21.63
CA ILE A 19 24.76 2.73 21.86
C ILE A 19 24.52 3.76 20.76
N ASN A 20 25.56 4.48 20.29
CA ASN A 20 25.42 5.38 19.14
C ASN A 20 24.98 4.62 17.88
N GLY A 21 25.59 3.46 17.59
CA GLY A 21 25.15 2.62 16.48
C GLY A 21 23.70 2.13 16.59
N ILE A 22 23.22 1.81 17.81
CA ILE A 22 21.82 1.45 18.05
C ILE A 22 20.90 2.65 17.79
N PHE A 23 21.28 3.85 18.24
CA PHE A 23 20.48 5.06 18.03
C PHE A 23 20.44 5.48 16.55
N GLU A 24 21.52 5.28 15.80
CA GLU A 24 21.55 5.48 14.34
C GLU A 24 20.59 4.51 13.64
N GLN A 25 20.60 3.23 14.02
CA GLN A 25 19.68 2.21 13.48
C GLN A 25 18.22 2.52 13.86
N LEU A 26 17.97 2.95 15.10
CA LEU A 26 16.65 3.33 15.57
C LEU A 26 16.13 4.56 14.80
N ALA A 27 16.97 5.57 14.59
CA ALA A 27 16.59 6.74 13.79
C ALA A 27 16.24 6.35 12.35
N ALA A 28 17.03 5.47 11.73
CA ALA A 28 16.75 4.95 10.39
C ALA A 28 15.41 4.18 10.34
N TYR A 29 15.14 3.33 11.34
CA TYR A 29 13.89 2.57 11.45
C TYR A 29 12.67 3.49 11.63
N ILE A 30 12.79 4.53 12.46
CA ILE A 30 11.71 5.52 12.66
C ILE A 30 11.48 6.34 11.39
N GLN A 31 12.56 6.69 10.67
CA GLN A 31 12.45 7.40 9.40
C GLN A 31 11.72 6.56 8.35
N GLU A 32 12.09 5.29 8.20
CA GLU A 32 11.42 4.34 7.28
C GLU A 32 9.95 4.16 7.66
N SER A 33 9.69 3.97 8.96
CA SER A 33 8.35 3.90 9.54
C SER A 33 7.51 5.15 9.24
N SER A 34 8.09 6.34 9.39
CA SER A 34 7.40 7.60 9.10
C SER A 34 7.03 7.74 7.63
N VAL A 35 7.92 7.33 6.72
CA VAL A 35 7.66 7.38 5.27
C VAL A 35 6.55 6.40 4.92
N PHE A 36 6.62 5.16 5.42
CA PHE A 36 5.60 4.14 5.22
C PHE A 36 4.21 4.61 5.69
N LEU A 37 4.10 5.19 6.89
CA LEU A 37 2.83 5.70 7.41
C LEU A 37 2.31 6.89 6.60
N GLU A 38 3.19 7.78 6.15
CA GLU A 38 2.79 8.94 5.34
C GLU A 38 2.29 8.52 3.95
N GLU A 39 2.94 7.53 3.31
CA GLU A 39 2.48 6.95 2.05
C GLU A 39 1.14 6.22 2.22
N THR A 40 1.00 5.46 3.31
CA THR A 40 -0.25 4.75 3.61
C THR A 40 -1.41 5.71 3.88
N HIS A 41 -1.16 6.81 4.60
CA HIS A 41 -2.17 7.83 4.89
C HIS A 41 -2.62 8.61 3.63
N LYS A 42 -1.69 8.87 2.70
CA LYS A 42 -1.99 9.58 1.44
C LYS A 42 -2.71 8.72 0.41
N ASN A 43 -2.80 7.41 0.61
CA ASN A 43 -3.42 6.51 -0.35
C ASN A 43 -4.95 6.65 -0.31
N GLY A 44 -5.52 7.37 -1.28
CA GLY A 44 -6.96 7.58 -1.41
C GLY A 44 -7.75 6.40 -1.98
N GLU A 45 -7.10 5.31 -2.40
CA GLU A 45 -7.78 4.09 -2.85
C GLU A 45 -8.15 3.16 -1.68
N LEU A 46 -7.52 3.35 -0.54
CA LEU A 46 -7.73 2.56 0.67
C LEU A 46 -8.60 3.34 1.65
N ASP A 47 -9.47 2.64 2.37
CA ASP A 47 -10.06 3.22 3.58
C ASP A 47 -8.92 3.52 4.59
N PRO A 48 -9.08 4.55 5.44
CA PRO A 48 -8.00 5.01 6.30
C PRO A 48 -7.60 3.95 7.34
N VAL A 49 -6.53 3.23 7.05
CA VAL A 49 -5.90 2.25 7.97
C VAL A 49 -4.92 2.89 8.97
N THR A 50 -4.63 4.18 8.80
CA THR A 50 -3.73 4.96 9.66
C THR A 50 -4.26 6.38 9.86
N THR A 51 -3.98 6.97 11.02
CA THR A 51 -4.44 8.32 11.39
C THR A 51 -3.33 9.37 11.24
N GLU A 52 -3.72 10.63 11.03
CA GLU A 52 -2.77 11.75 10.98
C GLU A 52 -2.01 11.92 12.31
N GLU A 53 -2.66 11.60 13.43
CA GLU A 53 -2.04 11.61 14.77
C GLU A 53 -0.85 10.64 14.85
N GLN A 54 -1.01 9.40 14.36
CA GLN A 54 0.06 8.39 14.33
C GLN A 54 1.25 8.86 13.49
N VAL A 55 1.00 9.46 12.32
CA VAL A 55 2.04 10.01 11.45
C VAL A 55 2.81 11.14 12.15
N SER A 56 2.10 12.06 12.80
CA SER A 56 2.69 13.17 13.55
C SER A 56 3.50 12.68 14.76
N GLU A 57 3.02 11.65 15.46
CA GLU A 57 3.68 11.08 16.63
C GLU A 57 5.03 10.44 16.27
N VAL A 58 5.07 9.63 15.18
CA VAL A 58 6.30 9.00 14.69
C VAL A 58 7.31 10.05 14.21
N LYS A 59 6.86 11.11 13.53
CA LYS A 59 7.72 12.27 13.19
C LYS A 59 8.28 12.95 14.45
N GLY A 60 7.46 13.06 15.50
CA GLY A 60 7.89 13.57 16.80
C GLY A 60 8.97 12.71 17.45
N TYR A 61 8.88 11.38 17.34
CA TYR A 61 9.90 10.46 17.83
C TYR A 61 11.23 10.61 17.11
N LEU A 62 11.23 10.86 15.79
CA LEU A 62 12.45 11.10 15.04
C LEU A 62 13.24 12.30 15.58
N SER A 63 12.54 13.42 15.82
CA SER A 63 13.16 14.63 16.41
C SER A 63 13.72 14.35 17.81
N LYS A 64 12.96 13.62 18.66
CA LYS A 64 13.41 13.21 19.99
C LYS A 64 14.67 12.33 19.92
N VAL A 65 14.72 11.36 19.01
CA VAL A 65 15.89 10.48 18.82
C VAL A 65 17.08 11.26 18.30
N SER A 66 16.89 12.15 17.33
CA SER A 66 17.97 13.03 16.82
C SER A 66 18.57 13.90 17.93
N GLY A 67 17.75 14.50 18.79
CA GLY A 67 18.23 15.27 19.94
C GLY A 67 19.01 14.41 20.96
N ILE A 68 18.58 13.16 21.20
CA ILE A 68 19.33 12.24 22.06
C ILE A 68 20.65 11.81 21.40
N SER A 69 20.65 11.57 20.09
CA SER A 69 21.86 11.22 19.33
C SER A 69 22.89 12.35 19.41
N GLU A 70 22.49 13.62 19.34
CA GLU A 70 23.42 14.75 19.55
C GLU A 70 24.02 14.76 20.97
N VAL A 71 23.21 14.46 21.99
CA VAL A 71 23.68 14.35 23.39
C VAL A 71 24.64 13.18 23.56
N LEU A 72 24.38 12.04 22.93
CA LEU A 72 25.24 10.84 22.96
C LEU A 72 26.50 10.97 22.11
N ALA A 73 26.45 11.80 21.05
CA ALA A 73 27.57 12.11 20.18
C ALA A 73 28.62 13.02 20.86
N ARG A 74 28.27 13.71 21.95
CA ARG A 74 29.24 14.47 22.75
C ARG A 74 30.42 13.58 23.12
N ARG A 75 31.63 14.07 22.80
CA ARG A 75 32.82 13.21 22.60
C ARG A 75 33.40 12.62 23.89
N HIS A 76 33.25 13.29 25.03
CA HIS A 76 33.98 12.93 26.24
C HIS A 76 33.07 12.65 27.44
N MET A 77 33.52 11.77 28.33
CA MET A 77 32.97 11.64 29.68
C MET A 77 33.49 12.80 30.52
N LYS A 78 32.61 13.57 31.17
CA LYS A 78 33.01 14.70 32.01
C LYS A 78 32.80 14.38 33.49
N VAL A 79 33.87 14.45 34.28
CA VAL A 79 33.83 14.29 35.74
C VAL A 79 34.22 15.60 36.39
N ALA A 80 33.33 16.15 37.21
CA ALA A 80 33.54 17.43 37.88
C ALA A 80 33.75 17.26 39.39
N PHE A 81 34.82 17.84 39.90
CA PHE A 81 35.25 17.74 41.30
C PHE A 81 34.90 19.02 42.05
N PHE A 82 34.17 18.87 43.16
CA PHE A 82 33.71 19.97 44.01
C PHE A 82 34.10 19.74 45.47
N GLY A 83 34.18 20.82 46.24
CA GLY A 83 34.56 20.78 47.65
C GLY A 83 35.27 22.07 48.07
N ARG A 84 35.47 22.23 49.38
CA ARG A 84 36.15 23.41 49.93
C ARG A 84 37.59 23.56 49.46
N THR A 85 38.09 24.78 49.59
CA THR A 85 39.50 25.09 49.37
C THR A 85 40.37 24.19 50.26
N SER A 86 41.45 23.66 49.69
CA SER A 86 42.39 22.76 50.39
C SER A 86 41.87 21.37 50.77
N ASN A 87 40.63 20.95 50.44
CA ASN A 87 40.19 19.55 50.63
C ASN A 87 40.96 18.54 49.76
N GLY A 88 41.73 19.02 48.76
CA GLY A 88 42.61 18.19 47.94
C GLY A 88 42.03 17.77 46.59
N LYS A 89 41.09 18.54 46.02
CA LYS A 89 40.50 18.30 44.69
C LYS A 89 41.55 18.12 43.59
N SER A 90 42.46 19.09 43.44
CA SER A 90 43.56 19.03 42.47
C SER A 90 44.51 17.85 42.76
N THR A 91 44.72 17.48 44.03
CA THR A 91 45.51 16.31 44.41
C THR A 91 44.84 15.00 44.01
N VAL A 92 43.50 14.89 44.14
CA VAL A 92 42.71 13.74 43.68
C VAL A 92 42.83 13.61 42.17
N ILE A 93 42.68 14.70 41.42
CA ILE A 93 42.81 14.70 39.95
C ILE A 93 44.22 14.27 39.54
N ASN A 94 45.26 14.84 40.15
CA ASN A 94 46.65 14.44 39.92
C ASN A 94 46.87 12.95 40.24
N ALA A 95 46.33 12.46 41.35
CA ALA A 95 46.41 11.06 41.72
C ALA A 95 45.76 10.18 40.64
N MET A 96 44.58 10.56 40.14
CA MET A 96 43.91 9.88 39.03
C MET A 96 44.73 9.90 37.74
N LEU A 97 45.44 11.00 37.45
CA LEU A 97 46.25 11.15 36.25
C LEU A 97 47.66 10.54 36.33
N TRP A 98 48.08 10.06 37.51
CA TRP A 98 49.40 9.48 37.81
C TRP A 98 50.57 10.45 37.68
N ASP A 99 50.29 11.75 37.52
CA ASP A 99 51.28 12.80 37.39
C ASP A 99 50.76 14.08 38.05
N LYS A 100 51.67 14.99 38.40
CA LYS A 100 51.30 16.33 38.82
C LYS A 100 50.96 17.11 37.55
N VAL A 101 49.67 17.26 37.25
CA VAL A 101 49.18 18.02 36.09
C VAL A 101 48.67 19.38 36.55
N LEU A 102 47.85 19.39 37.61
CA LEU A 102 47.31 20.59 38.22
C LEU A 102 48.18 21.07 39.39
N PRO A 103 48.22 22.38 39.69
CA PRO A 103 48.91 22.90 40.86
C PRO A 103 48.21 22.42 42.13
N SER A 104 48.92 21.67 42.98
CA SER A 104 48.37 21.12 44.22
C SER A 104 49.28 21.31 45.44
N GLY A 105 50.22 22.26 45.36
CA GLY A 105 51.14 22.58 46.45
C GLY A 105 50.50 23.42 47.55
N ILE A 106 51.15 23.49 48.71
CA ILE A 106 50.70 24.31 49.84
C ILE A 106 50.73 25.79 49.43
N GLY A 107 49.64 26.53 49.67
CA GLY A 107 49.52 27.95 49.31
C GLY A 107 49.02 28.21 47.88
N HIS A 108 48.83 27.17 47.05
CA HIS A 108 48.15 27.32 45.76
C HIS A 108 46.64 27.20 45.96
N THR A 109 45.89 28.25 45.60
CA THR A 109 44.43 28.24 45.55
C THR A 109 43.97 28.28 44.10
N THR A 110 43.20 27.28 43.69
CA THR A 110 42.55 27.26 42.38
C THR A 110 41.42 28.29 42.37
N ASN A 111 41.64 29.43 41.70
CA ASN A 111 40.68 30.52 41.67
C ASN A 111 39.68 30.40 40.50
N CYS A 112 39.99 29.65 39.45
CA CYS A 112 39.16 29.47 38.25
C CYS A 112 38.93 27.97 37.95
N PHE A 113 38.01 27.65 37.03
CA PHE A 113 37.79 26.26 36.63
C PHE A 113 38.95 25.75 35.77
N LEU A 114 39.51 24.60 36.12
CA LEU A 114 40.55 23.94 35.33
C LEU A 114 39.98 22.69 34.69
N ARG A 115 39.92 22.65 33.36
CA ARG A 115 39.50 21.48 32.58
C ARG A 115 40.75 20.75 32.09
N VAL A 116 40.95 19.50 32.46
CA VAL A 116 42.01 18.65 31.92
C VAL A 116 41.44 17.75 30.83
N GLU A 117 42.03 17.83 29.64
CA GLU A 117 41.62 17.05 28.47
C GLU A 117 42.84 16.47 27.75
N GLY A 118 42.65 15.33 27.09
CA GLY A 118 43.66 14.66 26.28
C GLY A 118 43.99 15.39 24.98
N THR A 119 45.26 15.40 24.60
CA THR A 119 45.69 15.82 23.26
C THR A 119 46.60 14.78 22.61
N ASP A 120 46.50 14.64 21.29
CA ASP A 120 47.37 13.75 20.50
C ASP A 120 48.77 14.34 20.27
N GLY A 121 48.96 15.63 20.59
CA GLY A 121 50.28 16.28 20.59
C GLY A 121 51.20 15.73 21.69
N GLN A 122 52.51 15.89 21.49
CA GLN A 122 53.51 15.46 22.50
C GLN A 122 53.68 16.47 23.64
N ASP A 123 53.34 17.74 23.41
CA ASP A 123 53.51 18.82 24.37
C ASP A 123 52.18 19.23 25.03
N ALA A 124 52.25 19.58 26.31
CA ALA A 124 51.12 20.13 27.04
C ALA A 124 50.97 21.64 26.76
N PHE A 125 49.73 22.12 26.66
CA PHE A 125 49.43 23.53 26.44
C PHE A 125 48.12 23.94 27.13
N LEU A 126 47.98 25.24 27.37
CA LEU A 126 46.80 25.87 27.93
C LEU A 126 46.00 26.57 26.85
N LEU A 127 44.68 26.51 27.00
CA LEU A 127 43.70 27.28 26.25
C LEU A 127 42.80 28.01 27.26
N THR A 128 42.74 29.34 27.19
CA THR A 128 41.82 30.13 28.00
C THR A 128 40.51 30.31 27.25
N GLU A 129 39.37 30.16 27.93
CA GLU A 129 38.06 30.38 27.32
C GLU A 129 37.93 31.80 26.76
N GLY A 130 37.62 31.93 25.46
CA GLY A 130 37.54 33.21 24.74
C GLY A 130 38.83 33.64 24.01
N SER A 131 39.94 32.91 24.16
CA SER A 131 41.18 33.11 23.39
C SER A 131 41.67 31.80 22.77
N GLU A 132 41.95 31.79 21.47
CA GLU A 132 42.56 30.63 20.80
C GLU A 132 44.09 30.55 20.98
N GLU A 133 44.66 31.44 21.80
CA GLU A 133 46.10 31.47 22.05
C GLU A 133 46.56 30.25 22.85
N LYS A 134 47.43 29.44 22.24
CA LYS A 134 48.02 28.26 22.86
C LYS A 134 49.25 28.66 23.68
N LYS A 135 49.12 28.67 25.00
CA LYS A 135 50.27 28.89 25.90
C LYS A 135 50.93 27.54 26.22
N SER A 136 52.14 27.30 25.73
CA SER A 136 52.88 26.05 26.00
C SER A 136 53.25 25.96 27.48
N VAL A 137 53.05 24.79 28.08
CA VAL A 137 53.38 24.52 29.48
C VAL A 137 54.31 23.32 29.56
N LYS A 138 55.54 23.56 30.02
CA LYS A 138 56.53 22.48 30.20
C LYS A 138 56.52 21.90 31.61
N THR A 139 56.11 22.69 32.61
CA THR A 139 56.06 22.26 34.02
C THR A 139 54.85 22.81 34.75
N VAL A 140 54.39 22.11 35.80
CA VAL A 140 53.29 22.55 36.68
C VAL A 140 53.58 23.90 37.33
N ASN A 141 54.83 24.20 37.62
CA ASN A 141 55.22 25.47 38.23
C ASN A 141 54.99 26.64 37.26
N GLN A 142 55.25 26.43 35.96
CA GLN A 142 54.92 27.42 34.93
C GLN A 142 53.41 27.60 34.81
N LEU A 143 52.63 26.53 34.93
CA LEU A 143 51.17 26.60 34.93
C LEU A 143 50.65 27.38 36.15
N ALA A 144 51.17 27.10 37.34
CA ALA A 144 50.82 27.80 38.58
C ALA A 144 51.16 29.30 38.50
N HIS A 145 52.33 29.64 37.94
CA HIS A 145 52.71 31.05 37.71
C HIS A 145 51.85 31.72 36.66
N ALA A 146 51.53 31.04 35.55
CA ALA A 146 50.65 31.58 34.50
C ALA A 146 49.24 31.88 35.03
N LEU A 147 48.69 31.01 35.88
CA LEU A 147 47.38 31.22 36.52
C LEU A 147 47.38 32.34 37.55
N HIS A 148 48.53 32.64 38.17
CA HIS A 148 48.65 33.70 39.18
C HIS A 148 48.95 35.08 38.58
N GLN A 149 49.63 35.13 37.43
CA GLN A 149 49.96 36.38 36.72
C GLN A 149 48.79 36.94 35.91
N ASP A 150 47.81 36.13 35.56
CA ASP A 150 46.68 36.53 34.72
C ASP A 150 45.56 37.14 35.58
N GLU A 151 45.67 38.46 35.86
CA GLU A 151 44.70 39.23 36.68
C GLU A 151 43.28 39.25 36.09
N LEU A 152 43.11 38.81 34.83
CA LEU A 152 41.82 38.73 34.14
C LEU A 152 41.05 37.42 34.43
N LEU A 153 41.68 36.42 35.06
CA LEU A 153 41.03 35.16 35.42
C LEU A 153 40.13 35.34 36.66
N THR A 154 38.88 35.70 36.41
CA THR A 154 37.85 35.77 37.46
C THR A 154 37.42 34.37 37.92
N ALA A 155 36.71 34.29 39.06
CA ALA A 155 36.28 33.01 39.65
C ALA A 155 35.35 32.15 38.75
N GLY A 156 34.80 32.73 37.68
CA GLY A 156 33.99 32.04 36.68
C GLY A 156 34.68 31.77 35.34
N GLY A 157 35.99 32.01 35.22
CA GLY A 157 36.75 31.69 33.99
C GLY A 157 37.10 30.20 33.89
N LEU A 158 37.23 29.69 32.66
CA LEU A 158 37.65 28.32 32.37
C LEU A 158 39.01 28.32 31.67
N VAL A 159 39.93 27.50 32.19
CA VAL A 159 41.22 27.22 31.54
C VAL A 159 41.29 25.73 31.22
N SER A 160 41.47 25.41 29.94
CA SER A 160 41.64 24.04 29.47
C SER A 160 43.13 23.69 29.39
N VAL A 161 43.53 22.71 30.20
CA VAL A 161 44.85 22.08 30.23
C VAL A 161 44.82 20.88 29.28
N MET A 162 45.42 21.06 28.11
CA MET A 162 45.56 19.98 27.12
C MET A 162 46.80 19.17 27.46
N TRP A 163 46.62 17.92 27.87
CA TRP A 163 47.67 17.04 28.35
C TRP A 163 47.89 15.84 27.41
N PRO A 164 49.15 15.46 27.10
CA PRO A 164 49.42 14.39 26.14
C PRO A 164 48.79 13.04 26.48
N ASN A 165 48.06 12.46 25.53
CA ASN A 165 47.42 11.14 25.63
C ASN A 165 48.43 10.00 25.87
N SER A 166 49.69 10.18 25.51
CA SER A 166 50.77 9.23 25.75
C SER A 166 51.13 9.06 27.23
N LYS A 167 50.88 10.08 28.06
CA LYS A 167 51.25 10.09 29.49
C LYS A 167 50.17 9.51 30.40
N CYS A 168 48.90 9.58 29.98
CA CYS A 168 47.79 9.13 30.82
C CYS A 168 46.75 8.33 30.00
N PRO A 169 46.58 7.02 30.27
CA PRO A 169 45.57 6.21 29.61
C PRO A 169 44.14 6.71 29.83
N LEU A 170 43.87 7.37 30.96
CA LEU A 170 42.54 7.93 31.27
C LEU A 170 42.11 8.98 30.25
N LEU A 171 43.01 9.89 29.89
CA LEU A 171 42.72 10.97 28.95
C LEU A 171 42.59 10.46 27.51
N LYS A 172 43.33 9.39 27.18
CA LYS A 172 43.21 8.68 25.90
C LYS A 172 41.84 8.03 25.72
N ASP A 173 41.21 7.58 26.81
CA ASP A 173 39.89 6.93 26.78
C ASP A 173 38.73 7.98 26.89
N ASP A 174 38.92 9.18 26.31
CA ASP A 174 37.93 10.28 26.22
C ASP A 174 37.39 10.80 27.57
N LEU A 175 38.22 10.80 28.63
CA LEU A 175 37.86 11.38 29.93
C LEU A 175 38.30 12.85 30.03
N VAL A 176 37.36 13.71 30.44
CA VAL A 176 37.60 15.10 30.79
C VAL A 176 37.38 15.28 32.29
N LEU A 177 38.40 15.80 32.97
CA LEU A 177 38.37 16.05 34.41
C LEU A 177 38.27 17.55 34.64
N MET A 178 37.35 17.99 35.51
CA MET A 178 37.14 19.39 35.81
C MET A 178 37.38 19.66 37.29
N ASP A 179 38.36 20.51 37.60
CA ASP A 179 38.61 21.03 38.93
C ASP A 179 37.83 22.33 39.13
N SER A 180 37.01 22.40 40.17
CA SER A 180 36.31 23.62 40.53
C SER A 180 37.16 24.49 41.47
N PRO A 181 36.92 25.81 41.52
CA PRO A 181 37.36 26.61 42.64
C PRO A 181 36.73 26.11 43.96
N GLY A 182 37.24 26.58 45.09
CA GLY A 182 36.66 26.28 46.40
C GLY A 182 35.21 26.75 46.51
N ILE A 183 34.32 25.86 46.95
CA ILE A 183 32.89 26.16 47.15
C ILE A 183 32.65 27.26 48.20
N ASP A 184 33.66 27.53 49.02
CA ASP A 184 33.68 28.53 50.07
C ASP A 184 34.14 29.92 49.60
N VAL A 185 34.55 30.07 48.34
CA VAL A 185 35.12 31.31 47.80
C VAL A 185 34.07 32.24 47.19
N THR A 186 32.94 31.71 46.70
CA THR A 186 31.89 32.52 46.07
C THR A 186 30.49 32.07 46.46
N THR A 187 29.56 33.02 46.44
CA THR A 187 28.12 32.76 46.62
C THR A 187 27.38 32.55 45.30
N GLU A 188 28.00 32.83 44.15
CA GLU A 188 27.39 32.75 42.80
C GLU A 188 27.41 31.32 42.20
N LEU A 189 27.02 30.34 43.01
CA LEU A 189 27.09 28.92 42.65
C LEU A 189 26.16 28.54 41.47
N ASP A 190 25.05 29.27 41.28
CA ASP A 190 24.07 28.95 40.22
C ASP A 190 24.66 29.18 38.82
N SER A 191 25.42 30.28 38.62
CA SER A 191 26.07 30.54 37.33
C SER A 191 27.12 29.48 36.99
N TRP A 192 27.75 28.87 37.99
CA TRP A 192 28.73 27.80 37.77
C TRP A 192 28.05 26.50 37.37
N ILE A 193 26.88 26.21 37.96
CA ILE A 193 26.09 25.03 37.61
C ILE A 193 25.66 25.13 36.15
N ASP A 194 25.09 26.27 35.74
CA ASP A 194 24.55 26.47 34.40
C ASP A 194 25.64 26.41 33.32
N LYS A 195 26.83 26.99 33.57
CA LYS A 195 27.92 27.03 32.59
C LYS A 195 28.72 25.73 32.52
N PHE A 196 29.02 25.10 33.66
CA PHE A 196 30.06 24.07 33.73
C PHE A 196 29.58 22.72 34.25
N CYS A 197 28.36 22.62 34.80
CA CYS A 197 27.89 21.39 35.44
C CYS A 197 26.79 20.67 34.67
N LEU A 198 26.00 21.36 33.83
CA LEU A 198 24.87 20.74 33.11
C LEU A 198 25.29 19.63 32.15
N ASP A 199 26.54 19.65 31.69
CA ASP A 199 27.15 18.65 30.81
C ASP A 199 28.03 17.64 31.55
N ALA A 200 28.09 17.68 32.89
CA ALA A 200 28.87 16.73 33.69
C ALA A 200 28.11 15.41 33.90
N ASP A 201 28.80 14.29 33.67
CA ASP A 201 28.22 12.95 33.79
C ASP A 201 28.31 12.41 35.23
N VAL A 202 29.38 12.81 35.93
CA VAL A 202 29.70 12.39 37.28
C VAL A 202 30.16 13.58 38.09
N PHE A 203 29.63 13.70 39.30
CA PHE A 203 30.04 14.69 40.27
C PHE A 203 30.79 14.00 41.41
N VAL A 204 31.93 14.55 41.79
CA VAL A 204 32.74 14.03 42.89
C VAL A 204 32.87 15.11 43.96
N LEU A 205 32.26 14.90 45.11
CA LEU A 205 32.45 15.71 46.30
C LEU A 205 33.71 15.24 47.03
N VAL A 206 34.75 16.07 47.02
CA VAL A 206 35.96 15.84 47.81
C VAL A 206 35.79 16.51 49.18
N ALA A 207 35.39 15.70 50.16
CA ALA A 207 35.25 16.09 51.55
C ALA A 207 36.58 15.88 52.29
N ASN A 208 36.86 16.70 53.30
CA ASN A 208 38.02 16.50 54.18
C ASN A 208 37.61 15.63 55.37
N SER A 209 38.18 14.44 55.52
CA SER A 209 37.85 13.52 56.61
C SER A 209 38.32 13.98 57.99
N GLU A 210 39.22 14.96 58.08
CA GLU A 210 39.57 15.61 59.35
C GLU A 210 38.41 16.46 59.90
N SER A 211 37.40 16.74 59.07
CA SER A 211 36.24 17.56 59.38
C SER A 211 34.94 16.90 58.93
N THR A 212 33.80 17.30 59.47
CA THR A 212 32.50 16.83 58.95
C THR A 212 32.13 17.52 57.64
N LEU A 213 31.26 16.87 56.85
CA LEU A 213 30.58 17.49 55.71
C LEU A 213 29.94 18.81 56.11
N MET A 214 30.32 19.90 55.45
CA MET A 214 29.86 21.24 55.77
C MET A 214 28.53 21.55 55.09
N GLN A 215 27.75 22.46 55.68
CA GLN A 215 26.45 22.82 55.13
C GLN A 215 26.55 23.50 53.75
N THR A 216 27.63 24.24 53.49
CA THR A 216 27.89 24.88 52.19
C THR A 216 28.11 23.85 51.08
N GLU A 217 28.84 22.77 51.36
CA GLU A 217 29.02 21.64 50.45
C GLU A 217 27.68 20.95 50.16
N LYS A 218 26.89 20.70 51.20
CA LYS A 218 25.54 20.11 51.03
C LYS A 218 24.63 21.00 50.19
N GLN A 219 24.58 22.30 50.47
CA GLN A 219 23.72 23.27 49.77
C GLN A 219 24.01 23.34 48.27
N PHE A 220 25.28 23.26 47.87
CA PHE A 220 25.63 23.21 46.45
C PHE A 220 25.06 21.98 45.75
N PHE A 221 25.20 20.80 46.35
CA PHE A 221 24.68 19.56 45.77
C PHE A 221 23.15 19.49 45.81
N HIS A 222 22.50 20.14 46.78
CA HIS A 222 21.05 20.39 46.74
C HIS A 222 20.64 21.22 45.52
N LYS A 223 21.41 22.27 45.18
CA LYS A 223 21.18 23.06 43.95
C LYS A 223 21.44 22.25 42.69
N VAL A 224 22.50 21.43 42.66
CA VAL A 224 22.79 20.54 41.52
C VAL A 224 21.64 19.54 41.30
N ASN A 225 21.14 18.92 42.37
CA ASN A 225 20.02 17.98 42.32
C ASN A 225 18.68 18.65 41.94
N ALA A 226 18.51 19.94 42.24
CA ALA A 226 17.35 20.70 41.79
C ALA A 226 17.40 21.00 40.27
N ARG A 227 18.60 21.08 39.67
CA ARG A 227 18.80 21.37 38.24
C ARG A 227 18.92 20.10 37.38
N LEU A 228 19.45 19.01 37.93
CA LEU A 228 19.67 17.75 37.23
C LEU A 228 18.81 16.65 37.87
N SER A 229 18.09 15.89 37.05
CA SER A 229 17.30 14.75 37.53
C SER A 229 18.21 13.54 37.82
N ARG A 230 18.40 13.22 39.11
CA ARG A 230 19.22 12.10 39.61
C ARG A 230 20.69 12.15 39.16
N PRO A 231 21.48 13.16 39.56
CA PRO A 231 22.90 13.25 39.24
C PRO A 231 23.71 12.13 39.89
N ASN A 232 24.76 11.67 39.20
CA ASN A 232 25.67 10.64 39.71
C ASN A 232 26.71 11.26 40.64
N ILE A 233 26.44 11.22 41.95
CA ILE A 233 27.29 11.86 42.96
C ILE A 233 28.12 10.80 43.70
N PHE A 234 29.42 11.04 43.76
CA PHE A 234 30.39 10.31 44.57
C PHE A 234 30.91 11.18 45.70
N ILE A 235 31.20 10.59 46.86
CA ILE A 235 31.80 11.29 47.99
C ILE A 235 33.14 10.65 48.30
N LEU A 236 34.21 11.45 48.17
CA LEU A 236 35.56 11.07 48.57
C LEU A 236 35.88 11.78 49.88
N ASN A 237 35.87 11.04 50.98
CA ASN A 237 36.41 11.47 52.26
C ASN A 237 37.94 11.38 52.16
N ASN A 238 38.56 12.46 51.71
CA ASN A 238 39.98 12.58 51.47
C ASN A 238 40.73 12.98 52.74
N ARG A 239 42.05 12.71 52.77
CA ARG A 239 42.94 12.88 53.92
C ARG A 239 42.71 11.87 55.05
N TRP A 240 42.26 10.68 54.67
CA TRP A 240 42.02 9.61 55.64
C TRP A 240 43.31 9.16 56.36
N ASP A 241 44.49 9.45 55.80
CA ASP A 241 45.79 9.24 56.45
C ASP A 241 45.91 9.94 57.81
N ALA A 242 45.22 11.07 58.01
CA ALA A 242 45.22 11.76 59.29
C ALA A 242 44.62 10.88 60.42
N SER A 243 43.58 10.10 60.12
CA SER A 243 42.93 9.21 61.09
C SER A 243 43.81 8.06 61.56
N ALA A 244 44.83 7.68 60.77
CA ALA A 244 45.80 6.67 61.17
C ALA A 244 46.70 7.12 62.36
N SER A 245 46.74 8.42 62.64
CA SER A 245 47.41 8.96 63.83
C SER A 245 46.68 8.63 65.12
N GLU A 246 45.37 8.35 65.05
CA GLU A 246 44.49 8.05 66.19
C GLU A 246 43.70 6.74 65.95
N PRO A 247 44.35 5.57 66.01
CA PRO A 247 43.74 4.29 65.64
C PRO A 247 42.57 3.88 66.54
N GLU A 248 42.52 4.36 67.79
CA GLU A 248 41.45 4.05 68.75
C GLU A 248 40.08 4.58 68.32
N TYR A 249 40.04 5.69 67.59
CA TYR A 249 38.80 6.33 67.12
C TYR A 249 38.50 6.09 65.64
N MET A 250 39.43 5.48 64.90
CA MET A 250 39.36 5.34 63.44
C MET A 250 38.07 4.64 62.97
N GLU A 251 37.68 3.53 63.59
CA GLU A 251 36.49 2.76 63.22
C GLU A 251 35.20 3.55 63.47
N GLU A 252 35.13 4.23 64.62
CA GLU A 252 33.97 5.02 65.05
C GLU A 252 33.80 6.28 64.19
N VAL A 253 34.90 6.98 63.92
CA VAL A 253 34.93 8.14 63.01
C VAL A 253 34.52 7.70 61.61
N ARG A 254 35.04 6.58 61.10
CA ARG A 254 34.66 6.04 59.78
C ARG A 254 33.18 5.73 59.71
N ARG A 255 32.63 5.06 60.73
CA ARG A 255 31.21 4.74 60.84
C ARG A 255 30.36 6.02 60.82
N GLN A 256 30.75 7.02 61.60
CA GLN A 256 30.06 8.30 61.67
C GLN A 256 30.07 9.04 60.32
N HIS A 257 31.21 9.12 59.63
CA HIS A 257 31.29 9.72 58.30
C HIS A 257 30.49 8.93 57.26
N MET A 258 30.54 7.60 57.30
CA MET A 258 29.78 6.74 56.40
C MET A 258 28.27 6.97 56.57
N GLU A 259 27.79 7.01 57.81
CA GLU A 259 26.38 7.26 58.12
C GLU A 259 25.93 8.64 57.67
N ARG A 260 26.72 9.69 57.95
CA ARG A 260 26.42 11.06 57.48
C ARG A 260 26.39 11.18 55.96
N CYS A 261 27.36 10.58 55.27
CA CYS A 261 27.41 10.58 53.81
C CYS A 261 26.26 9.78 53.20
N THR A 262 25.89 8.65 53.80
CA THR A 262 24.76 7.81 53.37
C THR A 262 23.45 8.58 53.54
N SER A 263 23.23 9.19 54.70
CA SER A 263 22.03 10.00 54.94
C SER A 263 21.93 11.18 53.98
N PHE A 264 23.06 11.81 53.65
CA PHE A 264 23.09 12.88 52.67
C PHE A 264 22.69 12.42 51.25
N LEU A 265 23.22 11.29 50.76
CA LEU A 265 22.91 10.80 49.42
C LEU A 265 21.49 10.18 49.30
N VAL A 266 21.04 9.50 50.35
CA VAL A 266 19.78 8.73 50.37
C VAL A 266 18.62 9.57 50.89
N ASP A 267 18.73 10.12 52.10
CA ASP A 267 17.62 10.76 52.80
C ASP A 267 17.46 12.24 52.36
N GLU A 268 18.57 12.95 52.16
CA GLU A 268 18.52 14.38 51.77
C GLU A 268 18.38 14.57 50.25
N LEU A 269 19.24 13.93 49.45
CA LEU A 269 19.24 14.12 47.98
C LEU A 269 18.33 13.14 47.24
N GLY A 270 18.03 11.96 47.79
CA GLY A 270 17.19 10.95 47.13
C GLY A 270 17.75 10.44 45.80
N VAL A 271 19.07 10.51 45.59
CA VAL A 271 19.69 10.16 44.30
C VAL A 271 19.98 8.66 44.18
N VAL A 272 20.29 8.00 45.30
CA VAL A 272 20.67 6.58 45.37
C VAL A 272 19.92 5.85 46.49
N ASP A 273 19.75 4.55 46.32
CA ASP A 273 19.19 3.69 47.37
C ASP A 273 20.25 3.34 48.43
N ARG A 274 19.80 3.01 49.65
CA ARG A 274 20.70 2.70 50.78
C ARG A 274 21.66 1.55 50.51
N GLY A 275 21.25 0.57 49.70
CA GLY A 275 22.10 -0.55 49.27
C GLY A 275 23.20 -0.16 48.28
N GLN A 276 23.04 0.95 47.55
CA GLN A 276 24.00 1.44 46.55
C GLN A 276 24.94 2.53 47.10
N ALA A 277 24.63 3.10 48.27
CA ALA A 277 25.41 4.18 48.88
C ALA A 277 26.87 3.76 49.18
N GLY A 278 27.09 2.50 49.55
CA GLY A 278 28.43 1.96 49.81
C GLY A 278 29.36 2.02 48.59
N ASP A 279 28.81 1.92 47.38
CA ASP A 279 29.56 1.98 46.12
C ASP A 279 29.82 3.42 45.64
N ARG A 280 29.39 4.42 46.41
CA ARG A 280 29.51 5.86 46.09
C ARG A 280 30.36 6.63 47.09
N ILE A 281 30.57 6.08 48.29
CA ILE A 281 31.27 6.73 49.40
C ILE A 281 32.58 6.03 49.66
N PHE A 282 33.69 6.76 49.53
CA PHE A 282 35.04 6.22 49.68
C PHE A 282 35.86 7.02 50.69
N PHE A 283 36.76 6.34 51.39
CA PHE A 283 37.75 6.91 52.30
C PHE A 283 39.12 6.75 51.68
N VAL A 284 39.82 7.86 51.41
CA VAL A 284 41.04 7.85 50.60
C VAL A 284 42.10 8.82 51.13
N SER A 285 43.37 8.54 50.84
CA SER A 285 44.45 9.52 50.91
C SER A 285 45.00 9.80 49.51
N ALA A 286 44.53 10.88 48.88
CA ALA A 286 44.97 11.24 47.53
C ALA A 286 46.47 11.54 47.47
N LYS A 287 47.04 12.07 48.56
CA LYS A 287 48.47 12.44 48.64
C LYS A 287 49.36 11.20 48.64
N GLU A 288 49.02 10.20 49.44
CA GLU A 288 49.74 8.92 49.45
C GLU A 288 49.66 8.23 48.08
N VAL A 289 48.46 8.19 47.50
CA VAL A 289 48.25 7.57 46.18
C VAL A 289 49.05 8.29 45.09
N LEU A 290 49.04 9.61 45.07
CA LEU A 290 49.80 10.40 44.09
C LEU A 290 51.30 10.11 44.23
N ASN A 291 51.83 10.15 45.45
CA ASN A 291 53.25 9.89 45.70
C ASN A 291 53.63 8.45 45.31
N ALA A 292 52.82 7.48 45.68
CA ALA A 292 53.01 6.08 45.30
C ALA A 292 52.97 5.89 43.78
N ARG A 293 52.06 6.55 43.07
CA ARG A 293 51.96 6.47 41.60
C ARG A 293 53.11 7.16 40.88
N ILE A 294 53.58 8.31 41.37
CA ILE A 294 54.78 8.98 40.83
C ILE A 294 56.02 8.10 41.02
N GLN A 295 56.18 7.49 42.20
CA GLN A 295 57.26 6.54 42.47
C GLN A 295 57.10 5.24 41.66
N LYS A 296 55.87 4.79 41.40
CA LYS A 296 55.58 3.60 40.58
C LYS A 296 55.83 3.82 39.09
N ALA A 297 55.50 5.00 38.56
CA ALA A 297 55.92 5.41 37.21
C ALA A 297 57.46 5.42 37.07
N GLN A 298 58.17 5.45 38.21
CA GLN A 298 59.63 5.34 38.34
C GLN A 298 60.12 3.94 38.82
N GLY A 299 59.24 2.95 39.02
CA GLY A 299 59.61 1.52 39.14
C GLY A 299 59.46 0.76 40.48
N MET A 300 58.55 1.10 41.41
CA MET A 300 58.31 0.35 42.68
C MET A 300 56.84 -0.11 42.93
N PRO A 301 56.56 -1.21 43.69
CA PRO A 301 55.21 -1.74 44.02
C PRO A 301 54.74 -1.34 45.45
N GLU A 302 53.49 -1.44 45.93
CA GLU A 302 52.11 -1.26 45.41
C GLU A 302 51.22 -0.83 46.63
N GLY A 303 50.09 -0.14 46.41
CA GLY A 303 49.05 0.10 47.44
C GLY A 303 47.70 0.65 46.93
N GLY A 304 46.64 -0.15 47.03
CA GLY A 304 45.29 0.25 47.49
C GLY A 304 44.25 0.91 46.56
N LEU A 305 44.62 1.69 45.55
CA LEU A 305 43.64 2.53 44.81
C LEU A 305 43.36 2.08 43.36
N PHE A 306 43.15 0.78 43.14
CA PHE A 306 42.62 0.29 41.85
C PHE A 306 41.08 0.31 41.81
N SER A 307 40.43 0.08 42.95
CA SER A 307 38.97 -0.05 43.05
C SER A 307 38.20 1.24 42.73
N LEU A 308 38.67 2.41 43.15
CA LEU A 308 37.93 3.67 42.96
C LEU A 308 37.78 4.04 41.48
N GLN A 309 38.86 3.92 40.70
CA GLN A 309 38.87 4.27 39.28
C GLN A 309 37.97 3.31 38.49
N GLU A 310 37.94 2.04 38.88
CA GLU A 310 37.07 1.00 38.33
C GLU A 310 35.59 1.22 38.71
N CYS A 311 35.30 1.57 39.96
CA CYS A 311 33.94 1.88 40.41
C CYS A 311 33.37 3.13 39.71
N ILE A 312 34.15 4.21 39.59
CA ILE A 312 33.70 5.45 38.93
C ILE A 312 33.38 5.19 37.47
N SER A 313 34.26 4.48 36.76
CA SER A 313 34.07 4.17 35.34
C SER A 313 32.91 3.21 35.09
N GLN A 314 32.82 2.10 35.83
CA GLN A 314 31.69 1.16 35.68
C GLN A 314 30.35 1.83 36.02
N SER A 315 30.31 2.62 37.10
CA SER A 315 29.11 3.35 37.48
C SER A 315 28.73 4.40 36.45
N ALA A 316 29.70 5.17 35.92
CA ALA A 316 29.44 6.22 34.93
C ALA A 316 28.86 5.65 33.62
N VAL A 317 29.36 4.49 33.18
CA VAL A 317 28.80 3.77 32.02
C VAL A 317 27.34 3.41 32.29
N LYS A 318 27.08 2.78 33.44
CA LYS A 318 25.75 2.30 33.79
C LYS A 318 24.77 3.45 33.86
N THR A 319 25.06 4.48 34.64
CA THR A 319 24.12 5.56 34.91
C THR A 319 23.90 6.50 33.72
N LYS A 320 24.93 6.76 32.89
CA LYS A 320 24.80 7.63 31.71
C LYS A 320 23.95 6.98 30.62
N PHE A 321 24.21 5.72 30.29
CA PHE A 321 23.55 5.09 29.14
C PHE A 321 22.22 4.40 29.49
N GLU A 322 22.01 4.00 30.75
CA GLU A 322 20.78 3.29 31.16
C GLU A 322 19.52 4.10 30.87
N GLN A 323 19.49 5.39 31.22
CA GLN A 323 18.32 6.24 30.96
C GLN A 323 18.01 6.37 29.47
N HIS A 324 19.03 6.61 28.63
CA HIS A 324 18.85 6.69 27.18
C HIS A 324 18.45 5.34 26.58
N THR A 325 18.96 4.24 27.11
CA THR A 325 18.61 2.88 26.66
C THR A 325 17.15 2.56 26.99
N VAL A 326 16.69 2.87 28.21
CA VAL A 326 15.28 2.71 28.62
C VAL A 326 14.38 3.54 27.73
N ARG A 327 14.74 4.80 27.46
CA ARG A 327 13.98 5.69 26.58
C ARG A 327 13.93 5.20 25.13
N ALA A 328 15.04 4.69 24.59
CA ALA A 328 15.08 4.10 23.26
C ALA A 328 14.16 2.88 23.16
N LYS A 329 14.15 2.03 24.19
CA LYS A 329 13.26 0.88 24.27
C LYS A 329 11.79 1.30 24.25
N GLN A 330 11.41 2.30 25.05
CA GLN A 330 10.05 2.85 25.08
C GLN A 330 9.64 3.36 23.69
N ILE A 331 10.48 4.19 23.05
CA ILE A 331 10.19 4.72 21.71
C ILE A 331 10.02 3.58 20.69
N ALA A 332 10.86 2.56 20.73
CA ALA A 332 10.75 1.41 19.85
C ALA A 332 9.47 0.58 20.11
N GLU A 333 9.07 0.42 21.37
CA GLU A 333 7.81 -0.25 21.74
C GLU A 333 6.59 0.54 21.25
N GLU A 334 6.57 1.87 21.39
CA GLU A 334 5.48 2.72 20.88
C GLU A 334 5.37 2.64 19.35
N VAL A 335 6.49 2.78 18.64
CA VAL A 335 6.50 2.66 17.16
C VAL A 335 6.02 1.27 16.72
N ARG A 336 6.44 0.21 17.43
CA ARG A 336 5.96 -1.15 17.19
C ARG A 336 4.45 -1.27 17.40
N HIS A 337 3.91 -0.66 18.46
CA HIS A 337 2.46 -0.67 18.71
C HIS A 337 1.68 0.05 17.62
N ILE A 338 2.18 1.18 17.11
CA ILE A 338 1.58 1.88 15.96
C ILE A 338 1.59 0.97 14.72
N MET A 339 2.72 0.32 14.43
CA MET A 339 2.82 -0.61 13.30
C MET A 339 1.90 -1.82 13.42
N ASP A 340 1.79 -2.41 14.61
CA ASP A 340 0.86 -3.52 14.88
C ASP A 340 -0.60 -3.07 14.65
N SER A 341 -0.96 -1.86 15.09
CA SER A 341 -2.30 -1.30 14.87
C SER A 341 -2.61 -1.13 13.38
N VAL A 342 -1.66 -0.60 12.60
CA VAL A 342 -1.83 -0.43 11.14
C VAL A 342 -1.90 -1.78 10.45
N HIS A 343 -1.11 -2.76 10.89
CA HIS A 343 -1.15 -4.12 10.34
C HIS A 343 -2.51 -4.79 10.56
N VAL A 344 -3.08 -4.68 11.76
CA VAL A 344 -4.41 -5.24 12.07
C VAL A 344 -5.48 -4.54 11.24
N ALA A 345 -5.49 -3.20 11.18
CA ALA A 345 -6.46 -2.46 10.37
C ALA A 345 -6.37 -2.83 8.88
N ALA A 346 -5.16 -2.96 8.34
CA ALA A 346 -4.95 -3.40 6.96
C ALA A 346 -5.44 -4.84 6.72
N GLN A 347 -5.27 -5.73 7.70
CA GLN A 347 -5.75 -7.11 7.61
C GLN A 347 -7.29 -7.18 7.63
N GLU A 348 -7.93 -6.40 8.50
CA GLU A 348 -9.40 -6.28 8.54
C GLU A 348 -9.94 -5.72 7.22
N GLN A 349 -9.30 -4.68 6.69
CA GLN A 349 -9.65 -4.11 5.38
C GLN A 349 -9.49 -5.14 4.25
N ARG A 350 -8.44 -5.97 4.29
CA ARG A 350 -8.25 -7.03 3.31
C ARG A 350 -9.39 -8.05 3.35
N VAL A 351 -9.81 -8.47 4.54
CA VAL A 351 -10.94 -9.40 4.70
C VAL A 351 -12.23 -8.76 4.17
N TYR A 352 -12.50 -7.50 4.54
CA TYR A 352 -13.67 -6.77 4.04
C TYR A 352 -13.69 -6.66 2.50
N CYS A 353 -12.55 -6.33 1.88
CA CYS A 353 -12.43 -6.25 0.43
C CYS A 353 -12.66 -7.61 -0.25
N LEU A 354 -12.20 -8.71 0.35
CA LEU A 354 -12.42 -10.06 -0.16
C LEU A 354 -13.89 -10.48 -0.09
N GLU A 355 -14.56 -10.20 1.04
CA GLU A 355 -16.00 -10.45 1.18
C GLU A 355 -16.80 -9.63 0.17
N LYS A 356 -16.46 -8.35 -0.03
CA LYS A 356 -17.10 -7.51 -1.04
C LYS A 356 -16.84 -7.96 -2.46
N TRP A 357 -15.67 -8.54 -2.73
CA TRP A 357 -15.36 -9.10 -4.03
C TRP A 357 -16.21 -10.33 -4.31
N ASP A 358 -16.35 -11.23 -3.32
CA ASP A 358 -17.18 -12.43 -3.43
C ASP A 358 -18.68 -12.07 -3.62
N ASP A 359 -19.22 -11.14 -2.80
CA ASP A 359 -20.58 -10.60 -2.95
C ASP A 359 -20.85 -10.08 -4.37
N ARG A 360 -19.89 -9.33 -4.94
CA ARG A 360 -20.00 -8.76 -6.28
C ARG A 360 -19.90 -9.84 -7.36
N GLN A 361 -19.04 -10.83 -7.15
CA GLN A 361 -18.85 -11.95 -8.08
C GLN A 361 -20.10 -12.85 -8.12
N GLU A 362 -20.70 -13.16 -6.97
CA GLU A 362 -21.97 -13.87 -6.88
C GLU A 362 -23.09 -13.10 -7.56
N ARG A 363 -23.18 -11.79 -7.31
CA ARG A 363 -24.18 -10.92 -7.95
C ARG A 363 -24.00 -10.87 -9.46
N LEU A 364 -22.77 -10.79 -9.96
CA LEU A 364 -22.48 -10.82 -11.39
C LEU A 364 -22.95 -12.15 -11.99
N GLY A 365 -22.56 -13.28 -11.39
CA GLY A 365 -22.99 -14.60 -11.84
C GLY A 365 -24.50 -14.81 -11.78
N PHE A 366 -25.20 -14.20 -10.81
CA PHE A 366 -26.66 -14.18 -10.77
C PHE A 366 -27.24 -13.39 -11.95
N ILE A 367 -26.74 -12.18 -12.22
CA ILE A 367 -27.22 -11.33 -13.32
C ILE A 367 -27.00 -12.01 -14.67
N GLU A 368 -25.82 -12.60 -14.89
CA GLU A 368 -25.50 -13.35 -16.12
C GLU A 368 -26.49 -14.49 -16.36
N LYS A 369 -26.75 -15.32 -15.34
CA LYS A 369 -27.73 -16.42 -15.43
C LYS A 369 -29.15 -15.90 -15.72
N GLN A 370 -29.57 -14.82 -15.08
CA GLN A 370 -30.89 -14.23 -15.34
C GLN A 370 -30.98 -13.67 -16.77
N LEU A 371 -29.92 -13.03 -17.26
CA LEU A 371 -29.86 -12.50 -18.61
C LEU A 371 -29.94 -13.63 -19.65
N ASP A 372 -29.27 -14.76 -19.41
CA ASP A 372 -29.35 -15.94 -20.28
C ASP A 372 -30.76 -16.52 -20.34
N LEU A 373 -31.43 -16.67 -19.20
CA LEU A 373 -32.82 -17.14 -19.12
C LEU A 373 -33.79 -16.20 -19.85
N LEU A 374 -33.66 -14.89 -19.62
CA LEU A 374 -34.46 -13.89 -20.33
C LEU A 374 -34.19 -13.92 -21.84
N THR A 375 -32.93 -14.04 -22.25
CA THR A 375 -32.55 -14.12 -23.66
C THR A 375 -33.18 -15.33 -24.33
N GLN A 376 -33.20 -16.50 -23.68
CA GLN A 376 -33.86 -17.69 -24.20
C GLN A 376 -35.39 -17.52 -24.27
N SER A 377 -36.00 -16.97 -23.22
CA SER A 377 -37.44 -16.70 -23.17
C SER A 377 -37.87 -15.73 -24.29
N TYR A 378 -37.13 -14.64 -24.48
CA TYR A 378 -37.43 -13.66 -25.52
C TYR A 378 -37.19 -14.20 -26.93
N LYS A 379 -36.16 -15.06 -27.14
CA LYS A 379 -36.00 -15.77 -28.42
C LYS A 379 -37.21 -16.64 -28.76
N LEU A 380 -37.81 -17.31 -27.77
CA LEU A 380 -39.02 -18.11 -27.99
C LEU A 380 -40.24 -17.22 -28.27
N LYS A 381 -40.45 -16.15 -27.49
CA LYS A 381 -41.54 -15.20 -27.73
C LYS A 381 -41.47 -14.54 -29.11
N ILE A 382 -40.27 -14.14 -29.56
CA ILE A 382 -40.08 -13.57 -30.90
C ILE A 382 -40.51 -14.56 -31.99
N LYS A 383 -40.18 -15.85 -31.84
CA LYS A 383 -40.63 -16.90 -32.78
C LYS A 383 -42.16 -17.02 -32.79
N GLU A 384 -42.78 -17.09 -31.62
CA GLU A 384 -44.24 -17.21 -31.47
C GLU A 384 -44.99 -16.03 -32.12
N ILE A 385 -44.50 -14.80 -31.94
CA ILE A 385 -45.07 -13.62 -32.60
C ILE A 385 -44.90 -13.70 -34.11
N THR A 386 -43.73 -14.14 -34.58
CA THR A 386 -43.47 -14.24 -36.02
C THR A 386 -44.46 -15.21 -36.66
N GLU A 387 -44.68 -16.36 -36.04
CA GLU A 387 -45.67 -17.36 -36.47
C GLU A 387 -47.11 -16.80 -36.40
N GLU A 388 -47.46 -16.05 -35.36
CA GLU A 388 -48.78 -15.43 -35.23
C GLU A 388 -49.01 -14.32 -36.27
N VAL A 389 -48.00 -13.49 -36.55
CA VAL A 389 -48.05 -12.46 -37.59
C VAL A 389 -48.19 -13.10 -38.96
N GLU A 390 -47.43 -14.16 -39.27
CA GLU A 390 -47.56 -14.93 -40.50
C GLU A 390 -48.97 -15.50 -40.67
N ARG A 391 -49.54 -16.07 -39.60
CA ARG A 391 -50.91 -16.59 -39.58
C ARG A 391 -51.95 -15.49 -39.81
N GLN A 392 -51.80 -14.34 -39.15
CA GLN A 392 -52.72 -13.21 -39.32
C GLN A 392 -52.68 -12.64 -40.74
N VAL A 393 -51.48 -12.43 -41.29
CA VAL A 393 -51.31 -11.93 -42.67
C VAL A 393 -51.85 -12.94 -43.68
N SER A 394 -51.59 -14.24 -43.51
CA SER A 394 -52.09 -15.29 -44.39
C SER A 394 -53.63 -15.35 -44.41
N ASN A 395 -54.27 -15.27 -43.23
CA ASN A 395 -55.72 -15.26 -43.12
C ASN A 395 -56.34 -14.00 -43.73
N ALA A 396 -55.78 -12.82 -43.46
CA ALA A 396 -56.25 -11.56 -44.04
C ALA A 396 -56.10 -11.58 -45.58
N MET A 397 -54.97 -12.10 -46.09
CA MET A 397 -54.75 -12.23 -47.52
C MET A 397 -55.76 -13.19 -48.16
N ALA A 398 -56.04 -14.34 -47.54
CA ALA A 398 -57.04 -15.29 -48.03
C ALA A 398 -58.46 -14.70 -48.07
N GLU A 399 -58.83 -13.87 -47.11
CA GLU A 399 -60.11 -13.16 -47.10
C GLU A 399 -60.18 -12.07 -48.17
N GLU A 400 -59.11 -11.30 -48.38
CA GLU A 400 -59.08 -10.28 -49.41
C GLU A 400 -59.07 -10.87 -50.82
N ILE A 401 -58.38 -12.00 -51.05
CA ILE A 401 -58.45 -12.74 -52.32
C ILE A 401 -59.89 -13.15 -52.64
N ARG A 402 -60.68 -13.55 -51.63
CA ARG A 402 -62.11 -13.87 -51.83
C ARG A 402 -62.97 -12.65 -52.16
N LYS A 403 -62.53 -11.45 -51.77
CA LYS A 403 -63.20 -10.17 -52.04
C LYS A 403 -62.62 -9.45 -53.27
N LEU A 404 -61.68 -10.08 -53.99
CA LEU A 404 -61.03 -9.50 -55.15
C LEU A 404 -62.02 -9.09 -56.24
N SER A 405 -63.16 -9.79 -56.39
CA SER A 405 -64.21 -9.41 -57.32
C SER A 405 -64.74 -7.99 -57.07
N VAL A 406 -64.84 -7.56 -55.81
CA VAL A 406 -65.30 -6.21 -55.44
C VAL A 406 -64.30 -5.15 -55.89
N LEU A 407 -63.00 -5.40 -55.72
CA LEU A 407 -61.93 -4.50 -56.18
C LEU A 407 -61.86 -4.42 -57.71
N VAL A 408 -62.17 -5.51 -58.40
CA VAL A 408 -62.24 -5.53 -59.87
C VAL A 408 -63.48 -4.79 -60.37
N ASP A 409 -64.62 -4.91 -59.69
CA ASP A 409 -65.87 -4.20 -60.04
C ASP A 409 -65.78 -2.68 -59.79
N GLU A 410 -64.93 -2.24 -58.85
CA GLU A 410 -64.65 -0.82 -58.58
C GLU A 410 -63.73 -0.17 -59.63
N PHE A 411 -63.09 -0.97 -60.48
CA PHE A 411 -62.19 -0.47 -61.52
C PHE A 411 -62.97 0.11 -62.71
N GLN A 412 -62.89 1.42 -62.91
CA GLN A 412 -63.57 2.12 -64.01
C GLN A 412 -62.58 2.63 -65.05
N LEU A 413 -62.42 1.87 -66.13
CA LEU A 413 -61.67 2.27 -67.33
C LEU A 413 -62.37 1.76 -68.58
N ASP A 414 -62.38 2.57 -69.65
CA ASP A 414 -63.02 2.20 -70.90
C ASP A 414 -62.28 1.05 -71.59
N PHE A 415 -62.98 -0.06 -71.81
CA PHE A 415 -62.40 -1.25 -72.44
C PHE A 415 -62.33 -1.08 -73.97
N HIS A 416 -61.14 -1.34 -74.53
CA HIS A 416 -60.95 -1.35 -75.99
C HIS A 416 -60.17 -2.60 -76.45
N PRO A 417 -60.66 -3.35 -77.45
CA PRO A 417 -60.10 -4.65 -77.86
C PRO A 417 -58.76 -4.57 -78.64
N SER A 418 -58.04 -3.44 -78.59
CA SER A 418 -56.76 -3.29 -79.29
C SER A 418 -55.63 -3.91 -78.47
N PRO A 419 -54.69 -4.68 -79.06
CA PRO A 419 -53.65 -5.40 -78.32
C PRO A 419 -52.70 -4.47 -77.54
N VAL A 420 -52.49 -3.24 -78.01
CA VAL A 420 -51.68 -2.24 -77.30
C VAL A 420 -52.43 -1.65 -76.10
N VAL A 421 -53.75 -1.44 -76.25
CA VAL A 421 -54.61 -0.88 -75.19
C VAL A 421 -54.90 -1.92 -74.11
N LEU A 422 -55.04 -3.21 -74.48
CA LEU A 422 -55.19 -4.31 -73.54
C LEU A 422 -54.00 -4.44 -72.60
N LYS A 423 -52.77 -4.27 -73.09
CA LYS A 423 -51.57 -4.31 -72.24
C LYS A 423 -51.54 -3.15 -71.23
N VAL A 424 -51.94 -1.95 -71.65
CA VAL A 424 -52.02 -0.78 -70.75
C VAL A 424 -53.16 -0.96 -69.73
N TYR A 425 -54.32 -1.45 -70.16
CA TYR A 425 -55.46 -1.74 -69.30
C TYR A 425 -55.11 -2.79 -68.23
N LYS A 426 -54.40 -3.86 -68.61
CA LYS A 426 -53.91 -4.89 -67.68
C LYS A 426 -52.95 -4.34 -66.64
N ASN A 427 -51.95 -3.56 -67.08
CA ASN A 427 -50.99 -2.96 -66.16
C ASN A 427 -51.68 -2.03 -65.15
N GLU A 428 -52.68 -1.27 -65.61
CA GLU A 428 -53.42 -0.35 -64.75
C GLU A 428 -54.40 -1.07 -63.81
N LEU A 429 -55.00 -2.18 -64.26
CA LEU A 429 -55.80 -3.07 -63.42
C LEU A 429 -54.93 -3.77 -62.35
N HIS A 430 -53.76 -4.27 -62.73
CA HIS A 430 -52.80 -4.87 -61.80
C HIS A 430 -52.35 -3.85 -60.75
N ARG A 431 -52.03 -2.62 -61.16
CA ARG A 431 -51.69 -1.52 -60.25
C ARG A 431 -52.84 -1.17 -59.31
N HIS A 432 -54.07 -1.12 -59.81
CA HIS A 432 -55.25 -0.85 -58.99
C HIS A 432 -55.51 -1.95 -57.96
N ILE A 433 -55.39 -3.22 -58.37
CA ILE A 433 -55.53 -4.38 -57.49
C ILE A 433 -54.41 -4.39 -56.43
N GLU A 434 -53.17 -4.13 -56.83
CA GLU A 434 -52.01 -4.08 -55.94
C GLU A 434 -52.15 -2.97 -54.89
N GLU A 435 -52.51 -1.75 -55.30
CA GLU A 435 -52.75 -0.63 -54.38
C GLU A 435 -53.95 -0.87 -53.46
N GLY A 436 -55.06 -1.41 -53.98
CA GLY A 436 -56.27 -1.70 -53.23
C GLY A 436 -56.07 -2.82 -52.19
N LEU A 437 -55.45 -3.92 -52.61
CA LEU A 437 -55.12 -5.04 -51.74
C LEU A 437 -54.08 -4.63 -50.69
N GLY A 438 -53.05 -3.87 -51.07
CA GLY A 438 -52.06 -3.32 -50.14
C GLY A 438 -52.66 -2.42 -49.07
N ARG A 439 -53.58 -1.52 -49.44
CA ARG A 439 -54.31 -0.65 -48.50
C ARG A 439 -55.20 -1.45 -47.55
N ASN A 440 -56.02 -2.37 -48.07
CA ASN A 440 -56.92 -3.19 -47.25
C ASN A 440 -56.16 -4.09 -46.26
N MET A 441 -55.04 -4.68 -46.70
CA MET A 441 -54.16 -5.46 -45.84
C MET A 441 -53.51 -4.61 -44.75
N SER A 442 -53.04 -3.40 -45.10
CA SER A 442 -52.50 -2.45 -44.12
C SER A 442 -53.55 -2.06 -43.09
N ASP A 443 -54.76 -1.70 -43.50
CA ASP A 443 -55.82 -1.25 -42.58
C ASP A 443 -56.26 -2.37 -41.62
N ARG A 444 -56.30 -3.63 -42.08
CA ARG A 444 -56.71 -4.77 -41.23
C ARG A 444 -55.61 -5.30 -40.32
N CYS A 445 -54.38 -5.37 -40.81
CA CYS A 445 -53.30 -6.04 -40.09
C CYS A 445 -52.43 -5.07 -39.26
N SER A 446 -52.28 -3.81 -39.68
CA SER A 446 -51.35 -2.86 -39.02
C SER A 446 -51.69 -2.62 -37.55
N GLY A 447 -52.96 -2.43 -37.21
CA GLY A 447 -53.39 -2.17 -35.83
C GLY A 447 -53.12 -3.36 -34.90
N SER A 448 -53.50 -4.57 -35.33
CA SER A 448 -53.33 -5.80 -34.55
C SER A 448 -51.86 -6.16 -34.34
N ILE A 449 -51.05 -6.10 -35.41
CA ILE A 449 -49.62 -6.41 -35.34
C ILE A 449 -48.88 -5.38 -34.48
N SER A 450 -49.19 -4.08 -34.65
CA SER A 450 -48.56 -3.02 -33.86
C SER A 450 -48.87 -3.15 -32.37
N ALA A 451 -50.11 -3.49 -32.00
CA ALA A 451 -50.50 -3.71 -30.62
C ALA A 451 -49.76 -4.91 -30.00
N SER A 452 -49.69 -6.04 -30.69
CA SER A 452 -48.96 -7.23 -30.23
C SER A 452 -47.46 -6.95 -30.04
N LEU A 453 -46.84 -6.22 -30.97
CA LEU A 453 -45.43 -5.82 -30.85
C LEU A 453 -45.19 -4.88 -29.66
N GLN A 454 -46.08 -3.92 -29.42
CA GLN A 454 -45.96 -2.99 -28.29
C GLN A 454 -46.08 -3.70 -26.94
N ILE A 455 -47.03 -4.64 -26.81
CA ILE A 455 -47.20 -5.44 -25.58
C ILE A 455 -45.90 -6.18 -25.26
N ILE A 456 -45.30 -6.82 -26.25
CA ILE A 456 -44.11 -7.66 -26.00
C ILE A 456 -42.86 -6.82 -25.80
N GLN A 457 -42.74 -5.69 -26.49
CA GLN A 457 -41.70 -4.72 -26.20
C GLN A 457 -41.79 -4.25 -24.74
N GLN A 458 -42.99 -3.98 -24.23
CA GLN A 458 -43.21 -3.60 -22.84
C GLN A 458 -42.83 -4.73 -21.87
N GLU A 459 -43.23 -5.97 -22.15
CA GLU A 459 -42.84 -7.13 -21.35
C GLU A 459 -41.32 -7.38 -21.33
N MET A 460 -40.64 -7.14 -22.45
CA MET A 460 -39.18 -7.23 -22.55
C MET A 460 -38.48 -6.18 -21.68
N ILE A 461 -39.00 -4.95 -21.70
CA ILE A 461 -38.51 -3.85 -20.86
C ILE A 461 -38.75 -4.16 -19.38
N ASP A 462 -39.95 -4.63 -19.02
CA ASP A 462 -40.32 -4.91 -17.64
C ASP A 462 -39.53 -6.08 -17.05
N GLY A 463 -39.17 -7.09 -17.86
CA GLY A 463 -38.30 -8.18 -17.41
C GLY A 463 -36.81 -7.79 -17.24
N LEU A 464 -36.32 -6.80 -17.99
CA LEU A 464 -34.95 -6.29 -17.86
C LEU A 464 -34.78 -5.31 -16.69
N LYS A 465 -35.83 -4.56 -16.35
CA LYS A 465 -35.86 -3.56 -15.27
C LYS A 465 -35.34 -4.06 -13.90
N PRO A 466 -35.71 -5.25 -13.40
CA PRO A 466 -35.22 -5.75 -12.11
C PRO A 466 -33.72 -6.09 -12.11
N LEU A 467 -33.12 -6.41 -13.27
CA LEU A 467 -31.69 -6.75 -13.36
C LEU A 467 -30.77 -5.53 -13.34
N LEU A 468 -31.32 -4.35 -13.64
CA LEU A 468 -30.55 -3.11 -13.72
C LEU A 468 -30.33 -2.49 -12.32
N PRO A 469 -29.19 -1.78 -12.13
CA PRO A 469 -28.94 -0.98 -10.94
C PRO A 469 -30.07 0.00 -10.66
N VAL A 470 -30.40 0.22 -9.39
CA VAL A 470 -31.54 1.04 -8.94
C VAL A 470 -31.50 2.46 -9.54
N SER A 471 -30.31 3.02 -9.73
CA SER A 471 -30.07 4.33 -10.35
C SER A 471 -30.50 4.41 -11.82
N LEU A 472 -30.43 3.30 -12.56
CA LEU A 472 -30.71 3.25 -14.00
C LEU A 472 -32.14 2.80 -14.32
N ARG A 473 -32.89 2.26 -13.35
CA ARG A 473 -34.26 1.75 -13.56
C ARG A 473 -35.26 2.82 -14.05
N GLY A 474 -35.03 4.09 -13.73
CA GLY A 474 -35.87 5.21 -14.19
C GLY A 474 -35.53 5.74 -15.59
N GLN A 475 -34.38 5.35 -16.14
CA GLN A 475 -33.87 5.88 -17.42
C GLN A 475 -34.02 4.89 -18.58
N ILE A 476 -34.56 3.69 -18.34
CA ILE A 476 -34.72 2.65 -19.37
C ILE A 476 -35.58 3.13 -20.54
N GLU A 477 -36.63 3.91 -20.25
CA GLU A 477 -37.53 4.45 -21.28
C GLU A 477 -36.84 5.46 -22.21
N LEU A 478 -35.74 6.09 -21.76
CA LEU A 478 -34.90 6.98 -22.58
C LEU A 478 -33.85 6.22 -23.40
N LEU A 479 -33.49 5.01 -22.98
CA LEU A 479 -32.43 4.19 -23.60
C LEU A 479 -32.96 3.23 -24.67
N VAL A 480 -34.25 2.88 -24.64
CA VAL A 480 -34.88 2.00 -25.64
C VAL A 480 -35.75 2.85 -26.58
N PRO A 481 -35.32 3.09 -27.83
CA PRO A 481 -36.15 3.81 -28.79
C PRO A 481 -37.45 3.05 -29.04
N ARG A 482 -38.60 3.70 -28.83
CA ARG A 482 -39.90 3.20 -29.32
C ARG A 482 -39.91 3.34 -30.84
N GLN A 483 -39.33 2.39 -31.55
CA GLN A 483 -39.42 2.37 -33.00
C GLN A 483 -40.86 2.05 -33.40
N CYS A 484 -41.50 2.96 -34.14
CA CYS A 484 -42.76 2.66 -34.82
C CYS A 484 -42.48 1.63 -35.91
N PHE A 485 -43.02 0.42 -35.76
CA PHE A 485 -42.91 -0.61 -36.78
C PHE A 485 -43.80 -0.22 -37.96
N THR A 486 -43.21 0.10 -39.11
CA THR A 486 -43.95 0.38 -40.35
C THR A 486 -44.08 -0.89 -41.18
N LEU A 487 -45.29 -1.43 -41.28
CA LEU A 487 -45.60 -2.54 -42.19
C LEU A 487 -45.66 -2.04 -43.63
N SER A 488 -44.97 -2.75 -44.53
CA SER A 488 -45.06 -2.54 -45.97
C SER A 488 -45.49 -3.85 -46.62
N TYR A 489 -46.48 -3.77 -47.50
CA TYR A 489 -46.99 -4.90 -48.28
C TYR A 489 -46.54 -4.69 -49.72
N ASP A 490 -45.70 -5.58 -50.23
CA ASP A 490 -45.26 -5.60 -51.62
C ASP A 490 -45.90 -6.80 -52.31
N LEU A 491 -46.79 -6.54 -53.27
CA LEU A 491 -47.63 -7.54 -53.91
C LEU A 491 -47.44 -7.45 -55.42
N ASN A 492 -46.45 -8.15 -55.95
CA ASN A 492 -46.16 -8.12 -57.38
C ASN A 492 -47.25 -8.85 -58.21
N CYS A 493 -48.34 -8.13 -58.50
CA CYS A 493 -49.49 -8.65 -59.24
C CYS A 493 -49.12 -9.05 -60.69
N ASP A 494 -48.13 -8.40 -61.29
CA ASP A 494 -47.63 -8.73 -62.64
C ASP A 494 -47.09 -10.17 -62.74
N LYS A 495 -46.42 -10.66 -61.67
CA LYS A 495 -45.95 -12.05 -61.62
C LYS A 495 -47.05 -13.02 -61.22
N LEU A 496 -47.95 -12.62 -60.31
CA LEU A 496 -49.04 -13.46 -59.83
C LEU A 496 -50.10 -13.72 -60.91
N CYS A 497 -50.29 -12.77 -61.83
CA CYS A 497 -51.23 -12.86 -62.94
C CYS A 497 -50.57 -13.27 -64.27
N ALA A 498 -49.31 -13.74 -64.26
CA ALA A 498 -48.58 -14.11 -65.48
C ALA A 498 -49.24 -15.25 -66.28
N ASP A 499 -49.94 -16.16 -65.59
CA ASP A 499 -50.67 -17.28 -66.20
C ASP A 499 -52.13 -16.92 -66.57
N PHE A 500 -52.55 -15.68 -66.32
CA PHE A 500 -53.92 -15.23 -66.62
C PHE A 500 -54.12 -15.03 -68.12
N GLN A 501 -54.95 -15.89 -68.72
CA GLN A 501 -55.37 -15.76 -70.11
C GLN A 501 -56.76 -15.11 -70.18
N GLU A 502 -56.87 -14.03 -70.95
CA GLU A 502 -58.13 -13.34 -71.16
C GLU A 502 -58.96 -14.12 -72.18
N ASP A 503 -60.18 -14.50 -71.81
CA ASP A 503 -61.16 -14.96 -72.78
C ASP A 503 -61.97 -13.76 -73.29
N ILE A 504 -61.46 -13.12 -74.35
CA ILE A 504 -62.11 -11.98 -75.02
C ILE A 504 -63.09 -12.49 -76.09
N GLN A 505 -63.24 -13.81 -76.26
CA GLN A 505 -64.20 -14.36 -77.21
C GLN A 505 -65.60 -14.31 -76.60
N PHE A 506 -66.51 -13.61 -77.29
CA PHE A 506 -67.91 -13.61 -76.93
C PHE A 506 -68.51 -15.00 -77.20
N HIS A 507 -68.55 -15.83 -76.18
CA HIS A 507 -69.19 -17.13 -76.24
C HIS A 507 -70.72 -16.94 -76.20
N PHE A 508 -71.37 -16.96 -77.36
CA PHE A 508 -72.82 -17.07 -77.42
C PHE A 508 -73.23 -18.41 -76.77
N SER A 509 -74.01 -18.38 -75.69
CA SER A 509 -74.45 -19.57 -74.95
C SER A 509 -75.47 -20.45 -75.71
N LEU A 510 -75.66 -20.25 -77.03
CA LEU A 510 -76.65 -20.96 -77.87
C LEU A 510 -76.11 -21.25 -79.29
N GLY A 511 -74.97 -21.94 -79.40
CA GLY A 511 -74.46 -22.46 -80.67
C GLY A 511 -75.22 -23.69 -81.19
N TRP A 512 -75.37 -23.81 -82.51
CA TRP A 512 -76.10 -24.89 -83.23
C TRP A 512 -75.70 -26.33 -82.84
N THR A 513 -74.51 -26.52 -82.26
CA THR A 513 -73.99 -27.82 -81.77
C THR A 513 -74.71 -28.34 -80.52
N MET A 514 -75.40 -27.51 -79.74
CA MET A 514 -76.27 -27.93 -78.62
C MET A 514 -77.68 -28.36 -79.08
N LEU A 515 -78.14 -27.91 -80.26
CA LEU A 515 -79.45 -28.27 -80.84
C LEU A 515 -79.43 -29.68 -81.44
N VAL A 516 -78.31 -30.08 -82.06
CA VAL A 516 -78.09 -31.44 -82.57
C VAL A 516 -77.96 -32.46 -81.42
N ASN A 517 -77.35 -32.06 -80.30
CA ASN A 517 -77.26 -32.90 -79.09
C ASN A 517 -78.57 -32.99 -78.28
N ARG A 518 -79.58 -32.16 -78.58
CA ARG A 518 -80.91 -32.20 -77.94
C ARG A 518 -81.96 -32.99 -78.74
N PHE A 519 -81.74 -33.22 -80.04
CA PHE A 519 -82.65 -34.01 -80.90
C PHE A 519 -82.14 -35.42 -81.27
N LEU A 520 -80.83 -35.71 -81.16
CA LEU A 520 -80.28 -37.05 -81.39
C LEU A 520 -79.52 -37.51 -80.12
N GLY A 521 -80.20 -38.33 -79.33
CA GLY A 521 -79.72 -38.80 -78.03
C GLY A 521 -78.40 -39.60 -78.05
N PRO A 522 -77.79 -39.87 -76.87
CA PRO A 522 -76.35 -40.12 -76.71
C PRO A 522 -75.83 -41.49 -77.19
N LYS A 523 -76.63 -42.28 -77.92
CA LYS A 523 -76.31 -43.70 -78.15
C LYS A 523 -75.67 -44.03 -79.50
N ASN A 524 -75.56 -43.09 -80.45
CA ASN A 524 -75.00 -43.39 -81.78
C ASN A 524 -73.85 -42.48 -82.28
N THR A 525 -73.42 -41.45 -81.55
CA THR A 525 -72.26 -40.62 -81.97
C THR A 525 -70.90 -41.29 -81.75
N ARG A 526 -70.83 -42.35 -80.92
CA ARG A 526 -69.60 -43.13 -80.69
C ARG A 526 -69.24 -44.13 -81.80
N ARG A 527 -70.03 -44.24 -82.87
CA ARG A 527 -69.75 -45.14 -84.02
C ARG A 527 -69.28 -44.46 -85.30
N ALA A 528 -69.24 -43.13 -85.35
CA ALA A 528 -68.85 -42.42 -86.58
C ALA A 528 -67.38 -41.98 -86.64
N LEU A 529 -66.62 -42.03 -85.54
CA LEU A 529 -65.26 -41.46 -85.49
C LEU A 529 -64.21 -42.34 -84.79
N MET A 530 -64.42 -43.66 -84.73
CA MET A 530 -63.36 -44.61 -84.34
C MET A 530 -62.91 -45.43 -85.55
N GLY A 531 -61.80 -45.00 -86.13
CA GLY A 531 -60.97 -45.75 -87.07
C GLY A 531 -59.49 -45.48 -86.76
N TYR A 532 -58.87 -46.43 -86.04
CA TYR A 532 -57.42 -46.68 -85.86
C TYR A 532 -56.57 -45.86 -84.85
N SER A 533 -56.37 -46.49 -83.67
CA SER A 533 -55.14 -46.78 -82.85
C SER A 533 -53.85 -45.93 -83.00
N ASP A 534 -53.01 -45.68 -81.96
CA ASP A 534 -52.46 -46.69 -81.02
C ASP A 534 -51.69 -46.11 -79.79
N GLN A 535 -51.61 -46.92 -78.72
CA GLN A 535 -50.67 -47.02 -77.55
C GLN A 535 -50.49 -45.84 -76.54
N VAL A 536 -50.29 -45.99 -75.20
CA VAL A 536 -50.23 -47.08 -74.18
C VAL A 536 -50.35 -46.46 -72.75
N GLN A 537 -50.76 -47.27 -71.76
CA GLN A 537 -51.13 -46.94 -70.37
C GLN A 537 -49.98 -47.02 -69.31
N ARG A 538 -50.18 -46.27 -68.21
CA ARG A 538 -49.61 -46.25 -66.82
C ARG A 538 -49.26 -47.63 -66.18
N PRO A 539 -48.37 -47.75 -65.14
CA PRO A 539 -48.72 -47.46 -63.71
C PRO A 539 -47.59 -47.11 -62.67
N LEU A 540 -48.01 -46.77 -61.44
CA LEU A 540 -47.31 -46.59 -60.11
C LEU A 540 -46.94 -47.95 -59.43
N PRO A 541 -46.37 -48.13 -58.18
CA PRO A 541 -45.68 -47.26 -57.15
C PRO A 541 -44.43 -47.93 -56.40
N LEU A 542 -43.96 -47.30 -55.28
CA LEU A 542 -43.26 -47.83 -54.06
C LEU A 542 -41.70 -47.89 -53.93
N THR A 543 -41.22 -47.53 -52.72
CA THR A 543 -39.84 -47.50 -52.16
C THR A 543 -39.28 -48.88 -51.74
N PRO A 544 -37.94 -49.07 -51.55
CA PRO A 544 -37.43 -49.30 -50.17
C PRO A 544 -35.93 -48.96 -49.84
N VAL A 545 -35.69 -49.02 -48.52
CA VAL A 545 -34.56 -49.11 -47.56
C VAL A 545 -33.21 -49.80 -47.95
N ASN A 546 -32.12 -49.31 -47.29
CA ASN A 546 -30.69 -49.76 -47.07
C ASN A 546 -30.47 -51.23 -46.56
N PRO A 547 -29.26 -51.75 -46.15
CA PRO A 547 -27.82 -51.41 -46.34
C PRO A 547 -26.87 -52.65 -46.62
N SER A 548 -25.56 -52.47 -46.92
CA SER A 548 -24.42 -53.36 -46.49
C SER A 548 -23.06 -52.98 -47.11
N LEU A 549 -21.97 -53.39 -46.45
CA LEU A 549 -20.60 -52.83 -46.32
C LEU A 549 -19.54 -53.56 -47.25
N PRO A 550 -18.22 -53.23 -47.21
CA PRO A 550 -17.31 -53.03 -48.36
C PRO A 550 -16.26 -54.17 -48.56
N PRO A 551 -15.28 -54.02 -49.49
CA PRO A 551 -13.93 -53.57 -49.05
C PRO A 551 -13.14 -52.69 -50.05
N MET A 552 -12.19 -51.92 -49.47
CA MET A 552 -11.11 -51.07 -50.02
C MET A 552 -9.81 -51.90 -50.26
N PRO A 553 -8.63 -51.33 -50.64
CA PRO A 553 -8.29 -50.19 -51.52
C PRO A 553 -7.13 -50.49 -52.51
N GLN A 554 -6.85 -49.58 -53.47
CA GLN A 554 -5.49 -49.11 -53.80
C GLN A 554 -5.52 -48.00 -54.89
N GLY A 555 -4.84 -46.86 -54.63
CA GLY A 555 -4.40 -45.92 -55.67
C GLY A 555 -4.82 -44.44 -55.53
N SER A 556 -4.16 -43.72 -54.62
CA SER A 556 -4.02 -42.24 -54.50
C SER A 556 -3.65 -41.51 -55.80
N LEU A 557 -3.94 -40.23 -56.09
CA LEU A 557 -4.40 -39.05 -55.34
C LEU A 557 -4.95 -38.02 -56.36
N THR A 558 -6.08 -37.39 -56.04
CA THR A 558 -6.69 -36.25 -56.76
C THR A 558 -6.54 -34.98 -55.93
N GLN A 559 -6.38 -33.82 -56.59
CA GLN A 559 -7.10 -32.60 -56.25
C GLN A 559 -7.11 -31.65 -57.46
N GLU A 560 -7.93 -32.00 -58.46
CA GLU A 560 -8.60 -31.02 -59.33
C GLU A 560 -9.62 -30.28 -58.46
N GLU A 561 -9.59 -28.95 -58.44
CA GLU A 561 -10.41 -28.07 -59.29
C GLU A 561 -11.45 -27.38 -58.42
N LEU A 562 -11.34 -26.07 -58.27
CA LEU A 562 -12.48 -25.20 -58.01
C LEU A 562 -12.07 -23.77 -58.34
N MET A 563 -11.85 -23.51 -59.62
CA MET A 563 -11.80 -22.15 -60.14
C MET A 563 -12.68 -22.04 -61.38
N VAL A 564 -13.80 -21.34 -61.18
CA VAL A 564 -14.52 -20.56 -62.19
C VAL A 564 -15.17 -21.35 -63.33
N SER A 565 -16.30 -22.02 -63.03
CA SER A 565 -17.44 -22.13 -63.97
C SER A 565 -18.66 -22.76 -63.31
N MET A 566 -19.54 -21.96 -62.70
CA MET A 566 -20.98 -22.26 -62.54
C MET A 566 -21.75 -20.95 -62.28
N VAL A 567 -21.84 -20.09 -63.28
CA VAL A 567 -22.89 -19.06 -63.39
C VAL A 567 -23.41 -19.18 -64.81
N THR A 568 -24.74 -19.09 -64.96
CA THR A 568 -25.52 -19.23 -66.21
C THR A 568 -25.63 -20.62 -66.83
N GLY A 569 -26.79 -21.27 -66.64
CA GLY A 569 -27.36 -22.09 -67.72
C GLY A 569 -27.95 -23.46 -67.39
N LEU A 570 -28.83 -23.63 -66.39
CA LEU A 570 -29.87 -24.68 -66.40
C LEU A 570 -31.12 -24.20 -65.64
N ALA A 571 -32.01 -23.53 -66.35
CA ALA A 571 -33.37 -23.27 -65.92
C ALA A 571 -34.33 -24.07 -66.81
N SER A 572 -34.80 -25.23 -66.33
CA SER A 572 -36.14 -25.74 -66.64
C SER A 572 -36.41 -27.06 -65.89
N LEU A 573 -37.55 -27.08 -65.18
CA LEU A 573 -38.33 -28.24 -64.71
C LEU A 573 -37.69 -29.00 -63.53
N THR A 574 -38.26 -29.00 -62.32
CA THR A 574 -39.63 -29.47 -62.02
C THR A 574 -40.32 -28.69 -60.91
N SER A 575 -41.58 -28.33 -61.17
CA SER A 575 -42.55 -27.80 -60.20
C SER A 575 -42.85 -28.79 -59.07
N ARG A 576 -42.98 -28.29 -57.83
CA ARG A 576 -44.21 -28.39 -57.02
C ARG A 576 -44.02 -27.74 -55.65
N THR A 577 -44.99 -26.89 -55.30
CA THR A 577 -45.43 -26.50 -53.94
C THR A 577 -44.40 -25.83 -53.02
N SER A 578 -44.47 -24.50 -52.90
CA SER A 578 -44.59 -23.80 -51.61
C SER A 578 -44.57 -22.29 -51.84
N MET A 579 -45.61 -21.63 -51.33
CA MET A 579 -45.67 -20.19 -51.12
C MET A 579 -44.54 -19.81 -50.16
N GLY A 580 -43.59 -19.00 -50.61
CA GLY A 580 -42.54 -18.42 -49.78
C GLY A 580 -42.60 -16.90 -49.90
N ILE A 581 -43.20 -16.25 -48.91
CA ILE A 581 -43.23 -14.79 -48.78
C ILE A 581 -41.82 -14.34 -48.38
N LEU A 582 -41.29 -13.38 -49.13
CA LEU A 582 -39.96 -12.81 -48.98
C LEU A 582 -39.99 -11.74 -47.86
N VAL A 583 -39.82 -12.15 -46.61
CA VAL A 583 -39.54 -11.22 -45.48
C VAL A 583 -38.10 -11.41 -45.03
N ILE A 584 -37.12 -11.16 -45.90
CA ILE A 584 -35.72 -11.02 -45.46
C ILE A 584 -35.03 -9.97 -46.33
N GLY A 585 -34.72 -8.81 -45.74
CA GLY A 585 -33.88 -7.81 -46.40
C GLY A 585 -33.50 -6.59 -45.55
N GLY A 586 -34.29 -6.23 -44.53
CA GLY A 586 -34.05 -5.00 -43.76
C GLY A 586 -33.26 -5.15 -42.46
N VAL A 587 -33.29 -6.32 -41.81
CA VAL A 587 -32.82 -6.46 -40.41
C VAL A 587 -31.53 -7.30 -40.27
N VAL A 588 -31.24 -8.19 -41.23
CA VAL A 588 -30.02 -9.03 -41.19
C VAL A 588 -28.78 -8.26 -41.64
N GLY A 589 -28.90 -7.35 -42.61
CA GLY A 589 -27.77 -6.53 -43.09
C GLY A 589 -27.24 -5.55 -42.05
N PHE A 590 -28.10 -5.05 -41.16
CA PHE A 590 -27.70 -4.11 -40.11
C PHE A 590 -27.04 -4.83 -38.92
N TRP A 591 -27.47 -6.06 -38.60
CA TRP A 591 -26.87 -6.87 -37.52
C TRP A 591 -25.55 -7.53 -37.94
N GLY A 592 -25.43 -7.95 -39.21
CA GLY A 592 -24.18 -8.47 -39.76
C GLY A 592 -23.09 -7.40 -39.83
N ALA A 593 -23.41 -6.16 -40.22
CA ALA A 593 -22.45 -5.06 -40.26
C ALA A 593 -22.04 -4.56 -38.85
N PHE A 594 -22.94 -4.63 -37.86
CA PHE A 594 -22.62 -4.24 -36.48
C PHE A 594 -21.81 -5.32 -35.74
N ALA A 595 -22.07 -6.60 -36.01
CA ALA A 595 -21.30 -7.72 -35.46
C ALA A 595 -19.88 -7.79 -36.03
N LEU A 596 -19.69 -7.56 -37.34
CA LEU A 596 -18.37 -7.51 -37.96
C LEU A 596 -17.55 -6.26 -37.58
N LYS A 597 -18.21 -5.14 -37.23
CA LYS A 597 -17.49 -3.95 -36.76
C LYS A 597 -17.08 -4.02 -35.29
N LYS A 598 -17.74 -4.83 -34.46
CA LYS A 598 -17.37 -5.03 -33.05
C LYS A 598 -16.36 -6.17 -32.81
N TRP A 599 -16.26 -7.12 -33.74
CA TRP A 599 -15.24 -8.19 -33.71
C TRP A 599 -13.90 -7.80 -34.35
N GLY A 600 -13.77 -6.60 -34.93
CA GLY A 600 -12.54 -6.08 -35.52
C GLY A 600 -11.73 -5.11 -34.64
N ASP A 601 -12.28 -4.65 -33.51
CA ASP A 601 -11.66 -3.63 -32.64
C ASP A 601 -11.24 -4.15 -31.25
N GLU A 602 -11.41 -5.45 -30.95
CA GLU A 602 -10.90 -6.11 -29.73
C GLU A 602 -9.65 -6.95 -30.04
N GLY A 603 -8.66 -6.31 -30.65
CA GLY A 603 -7.44 -6.97 -31.12
C GLY A 603 -6.17 -6.20 -30.83
N GLN A 604 -5.98 -5.70 -29.60
CA GLN A 604 -4.67 -5.46 -28.95
C GLN A 604 -4.82 -4.69 -27.65
N LEU A 605 -4.49 -5.31 -26.52
CA LEU A 605 -3.82 -4.70 -25.35
C LEU A 605 -3.19 -5.83 -24.50
N PRO A 606 -2.08 -5.56 -23.81
CA PRO A 606 -1.00 -6.53 -23.59
C PRO A 606 -1.24 -7.50 -22.44
N ASP A 607 -0.68 -8.69 -22.63
CA ASP A 607 -0.53 -9.76 -21.65
C ASP A 607 0.39 -9.31 -20.51
N PHE A 608 -0.19 -8.95 -19.36
CA PHE A 608 0.53 -8.78 -18.09
C PHE A 608 0.28 -10.01 -17.23
N SER A 609 1.14 -11.01 -17.40
CA SER A 609 1.33 -12.10 -16.45
C SER A 609 2.30 -11.64 -15.34
N PRO A 610 1.90 -11.50 -14.07
CA PRO A 610 2.86 -11.51 -12.98
C PRO A 610 3.25 -12.97 -12.69
N ALA A 611 4.49 -13.31 -13.05
CA ALA A 611 5.14 -14.54 -12.61
C ALA A 611 5.16 -14.61 -11.07
N LEU A 612 4.46 -15.60 -10.51
CA LEU A 612 4.61 -16.03 -9.13
C LEU A 612 6.07 -16.50 -8.90
N PRO A 613 6.82 -15.92 -7.95
CA PRO A 613 8.09 -16.50 -7.54
C PRO A 613 7.82 -17.79 -6.73
N GLY A 614 8.49 -18.86 -7.15
CA GLY A 614 8.27 -20.21 -6.67
C GLY A 614 8.36 -20.39 -5.16
N ARG A 615 7.42 -21.21 -4.64
CA ARG A 615 7.57 -21.94 -3.39
C ARG A 615 8.92 -22.65 -3.37
N ARG A 616 9.85 -22.15 -2.55
CA ARG A 616 10.91 -23.00 -1.96
C ARG A 616 10.36 -23.55 -0.65
N GLU A 617 10.05 -24.84 -0.66
CA GLU A 617 9.89 -25.62 0.56
C GLU A 617 11.25 -25.68 1.27
N SER A 618 11.41 -24.91 2.34
CA SER A 618 12.49 -25.10 3.30
C SER A 618 11.99 -26.00 4.42
N THR A 619 12.43 -27.25 4.40
CA THR A 619 12.31 -28.24 5.48
C THR A 619 12.98 -27.68 6.74
N ILE A 620 12.18 -27.38 7.77
CA ILE A 620 12.69 -27.08 9.12
C ILE A 620 12.77 -28.41 9.88
N GLN A 621 13.99 -28.84 10.20
CA GLN A 621 14.26 -29.89 11.19
C GLN A 621 13.96 -29.35 12.60
N PRO A 622 13.44 -30.17 13.52
CA PRO A 622 13.30 -29.79 14.92
C PRO A 622 14.66 -29.91 15.64
N PHE A 623 15.10 -28.81 16.27
CA PHE A 623 16.18 -28.86 17.24
C PHE A 623 15.65 -29.34 18.60
N GLN A 624 16.24 -30.42 19.10
CA GLN A 624 16.20 -30.82 20.50
C GLN A 624 17.07 -29.86 21.34
N SER A 625 16.48 -29.26 22.36
CA SER A 625 17.05 -29.08 23.71
C SER A 625 15.97 -28.52 24.63
#